data_AF-A0A397IIF9-F1
#
_entry.id   AF-A0A397IIF9-F1
#
_cell.length_a   1.000
_cell.length_b   1.000
_cell.length_c   1.000
_cell.angle_alpha   90.00
_cell.angle_beta   90.00
_cell.angle_gamma   90.00
#
_symmetry.space_group_name_H-M   'P 1'
#
loop_
_entity.id
_entity.type
_entity.pdbx_description
1 polymer ?
#
loop_
_entity_poly.entity_id
_entity_poly.type
_entity_poly.pdbx_seq_one_letter_code
_entity_poly.pdbx_strand_id
1 'polypeptide(L)' 'MFSCYITDFGLCKPVTENDPEKIYGVIPYMAPETLSRGEYTQASDIYSFGMVMLEVLTSYPPYYNIPHNENLAMDE' A
#
# COMPACT_ATOMS: atom_id res chain seq x y z
N MET A 1 -23.58 -7.69 17.84
CA MET A 1 -23.36 -7.21 16.45
C MET A 1 -22.02 -6.49 16.44
N PHE A 2 -21.09 -6.89 15.58
CA PHE A 2 -19.78 -6.24 15.50
C PHE A 2 -19.85 -5.12 14.45
N SER A 3 -19.31 -3.95 14.78
CA SER A 3 -19.14 -2.85 13.84
C SER A 3 -17.66 -2.79 13.44
N CYS A 4 -17.40 -2.71 12.14
CA CYS A 4 -16.04 -2.58 11.61
C CYS A 4 -15.89 -1.21 10.94
N TYR A 5 -14.78 -0.54 11.21
CA TYR A 5 -14.47 0.79 10.70
C TYR A 5 -13.04 0.80 10.14
N ILE A 6 -12.84 1.49 9.02
CA ILE A 6 -11.50 1.77 8.49
C ILE A 6 -11.01 3.05 9.15
N THR A 7 -9.75 3.04 9.58
CA THR A 7 -9.08 4.19 10.21
C THR A 7 -7.68 4.33 9.63
N ASP A 8 -6.97 5.38 10.06
CA ASP A 8 -5.61 5.70 9.64
C ASP A 8 -5.43 5.87 8.11
N PHE A 9 -6.03 6.93 7.57
CA PHE A 9 -5.96 7.28 6.15
C PHE A 9 -4.66 8.02 5.74
N GLY A 10 -3.61 8.01 6.57
CA GLY A 10 -2.35 8.65 6.22
C GLY A 10 -2.45 10.18 6.03
N LEU A 11 -3.32 10.86 6.78
CA LEU A 11 -3.51 12.32 6.68
C LEU A 11 -2.31 13.14 7.14
N CYS A 12 -1.32 12.50 7.76
CA CYS A 12 -0.10 13.13 8.23
C CYS A 12 1.07 12.76 7.31
N LYS A 13 1.87 13.76 6.98
CA LYS A 13 3.05 13.66 6.12
C LYS A 13 4.27 14.24 6.84
N PRO A 14 5.46 13.62 6.74
CA PRO A 14 6.70 14.20 7.25
C PRO A 14 6.94 15.61 6.71
N VAL A 15 7.36 16.53 7.58
CA VAL A 15 7.64 17.94 7.21
C VAL A 15 8.78 18.06 6.18
N THR A 16 9.62 17.04 6.06
CA THR A 16 10.70 16.92 5.09
C THR A 16 10.26 16.43 3.70
N GLU A 17 8.98 16.12 3.48
CA GLU A 17 8.40 15.72 2.19
C GLU A 17 8.17 16.89 1.22
N ASN A 18 9.23 17.63 0.89
CA ASN A 18 9.18 18.57 -0.25
C ASN A 18 9.60 17.91 -1.57
N ASP A 19 9.95 16.62 -1.55
CA ASP A 19 10.37 15.88 -2.74
C ASP A 19 9.19 15.08 -3.31
N PRO A 20 8.55 15.54 -4.40
CA PRO A 20 7.41 14.85 -5.00
C PRO A 20 7.79 13.50 -5.63
N GLU A 21 9.08 13.18 -5.79
CA GLU A 21 9.53 11.91 -6.36
C GLU A 21 9.61 10.78 -5.32
N LYS A 22 9.49 11.09 -4.04
CA LYS A 22 9.66 10.11 -2.98
C LYS A 22 8.34 9.41 -2.64
N ILE A 23 8.26 8.14 -3.02
CA ILE A 23 7.12 7.26 -2.75
C ILE A 23 7.24 6.70 -1.33
N TYR A 24 6.15 6.76 -0.56
CA TYR A 24 6.06 6.22 0.79
C TYR A 24 4.88 5.28 0.91
N GLY A 25 5.10 4.15 1.58
CA GLY A 25 4.08 3.15 1.85
C GLY A 25 4.70 1.79 2.10
N VAL A 26 3.83 0.80 2.31
CA VAL A 26 4.24 -0.60 2.54
C VAL A 26 4.07 -1.35 1.22
N ILE A 27 5.19 -1.60 0.52
CA ILE A 27 5.23 -2.08 -0.88
C ILE A 27 4.17 -3.13 -1.22
N PRO A 28 4.01 -4.25 -0.47
CA PRO A 28 3.01 -5.29 -0.77
C PRO A 28 1.55 -4.85 -0.84
N TYR A 29 1.22 -3.67 -0.32
CA TYR A 29 -0.13 -3.11 -0.29
C TYR A 29 -0.26 -1.91 -1.23
N MET A 30 0.82 -1.47 -1.87
CA MET A 30 0.80 -0.33 -2.78
C MET A 30 0.36 -0.79 -4.16
N ALA A 31 -0.42 0.04 -4.83
CA ALA A 31 -0.82 -0.26 -6.20
C ALA A 31 0.37 -0.08 -7.15
N PRO A 32 0.47 -0.88 -8.23
CA PRO A 32 1.60 -0.83 -9.16
C PRO A 32 1.74 0.54 -9.82
N GLU A 33 0.64 1.25 -10.09
CA GLU A 33 0.70 2.62 -10.62
C GLU A 33 1.31 3.61 -9.62
N THR A 34 1.09 3.40 -8.32
CA THR A 34 1.66 4.23 -7.26
C THR A 34 3.16 3.97 -7.13
N LEU A 35 3.60 2.72 -7.30
CA LEU A 35 5.03 2.34 -7.29
C LEU A 35 5.77 2.82 -8.55
N SER A 36 5.13 2.73 -9.72
CA SER A 36 5.76 3.07 -11.00
C SER A 36 5.80 4.57 -11.28
N ARG A 37 4.74 5.32 -10.94
CA ARG A 37 4.55 6.71 -11.37
C ARG A 37 4.47 7.71 -10.22
N GLY A 38 4.42 7.23 -8.97
CA GLY A 38 4.10 8.08 -7.82
C GLY A 38 2.68 8.66 -7.86
N GLU A 39 1.83 8.20 -8.80
CA GLU A 39 0.45 8.65 -8.93
C GLU A 39 -0.43 7.92 -7.91
N TYR A 40 -1.04 8.69 -7.01
CA TYR A 40 -2.01 8.17 -6.04
C TYR A 40 -3.42 8.46 -6.53
N THR A 41 -4.26 7.43 -6.61
CA THR A 41 -5.65 7.58 -7.06
C THR A 41 -6.61 6.80 -6.17
N GLN A 42 -7.91 7.03 -6.33
CA GLN A 42 -8.92 6.21 -5.68
C GLN A 42 -8.83 4.72 -6.06
N ALA A 43 -8.33 4.39 -7.26
CA ALA A 43 -8.10 2.99 -7.65
C ALA A 43 -6.98 2.36 -6.81
N SER A 44 -5.97 3.15 -6.45
CA SER A 44 -4.87 2.75 -5.59
C SER A 44 -5.35 2.43 -4.18
N ASP A 45 -6.26 3.25 -3.61
CA ASP A 45 -6.94 2.95 -2.33
C ASP A 45 -7.71 1.61 -2.37
N ILE A 46 -8.42 1.35 -3.47
CA ILE A 46 -9.19 0.11 -3.66
C ILE A 46 -8.26 -1.10 -3.72
N TYR A 47 -7.13 -0.99 -4.42
CA TYR A 47 -6.11 -2.03 -4.47
C TYR A 47 -5.55 -2.35 -3.08
N SER A 48 -5.11 -1.32 -2.35
CA SER A 48 -4.56 -1.47 -1.00
C SER A 48 -5.57 -2.12 -0.04
N PHE A 49 -6.83 -1.69 -0.10
CA PHE A 49 -7.90 -2.33 0.67
C PHE A 49 -8.11 -3.80 0.28
N GLY A 50 -8.03 -4.13 -1.01
CA GLY A 50 -8.08 -5.50 -1.51
C GLY A 50 -6.96 -6.38 -0.91
N MET A 51 -5.75 -5.84 -0.80
CA MET A 51 -4.61 -6.54 -0.18
C MET A 51 -4.81 -6.78 1.32
N VAL A 52 -5.37 -5.82 2.05
CA VAL A 52 -5.76 -6.03 3.46
C VAL A 52 -6.82 -7.12 3.59
N MET A 53 -7.83 -7.13 2.70
CA MET A 53 -8.85 -8.19 2.71
C MET A 53 -8.25 -9.56 2.38
N LEU A 54 -7.30 -9.64 1.45
CA LEU A 54 -6.59 -10.88 1.12
C LEU A 54 -5.82 -11.41 2.34
N GLU A 55 -5.12 -10.54 3.06
CA GLU A 55 -4.42 -10.91 4.28
C GLU A 55 -5.38 -11.43 5.35
N VAL A 56 -6.51 -10.75 5.57
CA VAL A 56 -7.53 -11.21 6.54
C VAL A 56 -8.09 -12.59 6.16
N LEU A 57 -8.35 -12.83 4.87
CA LEU A 57 -8.93 -14.08 4.38
C LEU A 57 -7.94 -15.25 4.43
N THR A 58 -6.66 -14.99 4.18
CA THR A 58 -5.62 -16.04 4.08
C THR A 58 -4.81 -16.20 5.35
N SER A 59 -4.83 -15.20 6.24
CA SER A 59 -3.90 -15.04 7.37
C SER A 59 -2.42 -14.92 6.96
N TYR A 60 -2.13 -14.63 5.69
CA TYR A 60 -0.79 -14.38 5.18
C TYR A 60 -0.71 -13.00 4.53
N PRO A 61 0.36 -12.23 4.78
CA PRO A 61 0.53 -10.96 4.10
C PRO A 61 0.63 -11.17 2.57
N PRO A 62 0.29 -10.15 1.77
CA PRO A 62 0.54 -10.20 0.34
C PRO A 62 2.03 -10.49 0.09
N TYR A 63 2.30 -11.34 -0.91
CA TYR A 63 3.66 -11.75 -1.25
C TYR A 63 4.46 -12.34 -0.07
N TYR A 64 3.83 -13.09 0.84
CA TYR A 64 4.48 -13.64 2.04
C TYR A 64 5.76 -14.47 1.77
N ASN A 65 5.92 -14.98 0.56
CA ASN A 65 7.05 -15.80 0.12
C ASN A 65 8.14 -15.00 -0.62
N ILE A 66 8.00 -13.69 -0.76
CA ILE A 66 8.92 -12.81 -1.48
C ILE A 66 9.41 -11.71 -0.50
N PRO A 67 10.71 -11.35 -0.51
CA PRO A 67 11.18 -10.23 0.29
C PRO A 67 10.46 -8.91 -0.08
N HIS A 68 9.92 -8.21 0.93
CA HIS A 68 9.23 -6.92 0.76
C HIS A 68 10.24 -5.78 0.62
N ASN A 69 11.06 -5.83 -0.43
CA ASN A 69 12.10 -4.85 -0.73
C ASN A 69 11.86 -4.19 -2.10
N GLU A 70 12.77 -3.31 -2.50
CA GLU A 70 12.69 -2.59 -3.78
C GLU A 70 12.54 -3.51 -4.99
N ASN A 71 13.03 -4.76 -4.94
CA ASN A 71 12.85 -5.69 -6.05
C ASN A 71 11.37 -6.05 -6.25
N LEU A 72 10.61 -6.23 -5.17
CA LEU A 72 9.18 -6.48 -5.26
C LEU A 72 8.46 -5.31 -5.94
N ALA A 73 8.87 -4.07 -5.64
CA ALA A 73 8.28 -2.87 -6.26
C ALA A 73 8.61 -2.71 -7.76
N MET A 74 9.66 -3.38 -8.24
CA MET A 74 10.07 -3.37 -9.65
C MET A 74 9.47 -4.55 -10.44
N ASP A 75 9.07 -5.61 -9.73
CA ASP A 75 8.52 -6.86 -10.30
C ASP A 75 6.98 -6.86 -10.39
N GLU A 76 6.29 -5.95 -9.68
CA GLU A 76 4.85 -5.66 -9.81
C GLU A 76 4.49 -4.82 -11.04
#